data_AF-A0A931BEF3-F1
#
_entry.id   AF-A0A931BEF3-F1
#
_cell.length_a   1.000
_cell.length_b   1.000
_cell.length_c   1.000
_cell.angle_alpha   90.00
_cell.angle_beta   90.00
_cell.angle_gamma   90.00
#
_symmetry.space_group_name_H-M   'P 1'
#
loop_
_entity.id
_entity.type
_entity.pdbx_description
1 polymer ?
#
loop_
_entity_poly.entity_id
_entity_poly.type
_entity_poly.pdbx_seq_one_letter_code
_entity_poly.pdbx_strand_id
1 'polypeptide(L)'
;MLKTLAFAVILSSVFAKATQKEPQSTIVVSYSAIGCTCAQWMINTKPAVKYPEYIYLEKEKASIPDADDLWDGENLPLQLRVRGYFKPLKGVPAKFTSARYLERGRPNPARIFRYTSLTVLKRGPRTR
;
A
#
# COMPACT_ATOMS: atom_id res chain seq x y z
N MET A 1 31.34 -25.96 56.66
CA MET A 1 31.71 -25.74 55.24
C MET A 1 30.45 -25.28 54.51
N LEU A 2 30.46 -24.04 54.04
CA LEU A 2 29.28 -23.31 53.52
C LEU A 2 29.42 -23.16 52.00
N LYS A 3 28.36 -23.44 51.25
CA LYS A 3 27.79 -22.65 50.14
C LYS A 3 27.09 -23.55 49.12
N THR A 4 25.77 -23.64 49.24
CA THR A 4 24.89 -24.10 48.16
C THR A 4 24.67 -22.92 47.22
N LEU A 5 25.12 -23.03 45.97
CA LEU A 5 24.89 -22.02 44.92
C LEU A 5 23.42 -22.09 44.47
N ALA A 6 22.72 -20.96 44.53
CA ALA A 6 21.41 -20.79 43.92
C ALA A 6 21.58 -20.50 42.42
N PHE A 7 20.95 -21.31 41.56
CA PHE A 7 20.82 -21.03 40.12
C PHE A 7 19.65 -20.07 39.90
N ALA A 8 19.94 -18.83 39.51
CA ALA A 8 18.94 -17.87 39.08
C ALA A 8 18.57 -18.11 37.61
N VAL A 9 17.32 -18.50 37.35
CA VAL A 9 16.75 -18.55 36.00
C VAL A 9 16.26 -17.15 35.65
N ILE A 10 17.06 -16.41 34.88
CA ILE A 10 16.62 -15.14 34.29
C ILE A 10 15.86 -15.48 33.01
N LEU A 11 14.54 -15.52 33.11
CA LEU A 11 13.64 -15.63 31.95
C LEU A 11 13.49 -14.24 31.33
N SER A 12 14.45 -13.83 30.49
CA SER A 12 14.32 -12.63 29.68
C SER A 12 13.31 -12.90 28.55
N SER A 13 12.05 -12.56 28.80
CA SER A 13 11.00 -12.55 27.77
C SER A 13 11.27 -11.43 26.78
N VAL A 14 12.01 -11.76 25.71
CA VAL A 14 12.10 -10.94 24.52
C VAL A 14 10.72 -10.94 23.87
N PHE A 15 9.94 -9.88 24.08
CA PHE A 15 8.71 -9.64 23.35
C PHE A 15 9.06 -9.43 21.87
N ALA A 16 9.05 -10.51 21.10
CA ALA A 16 9.01 -10.45 19.65
C ALA A 16 7.76 -9.65 19.28
N LYS A 17 7.94 -8.42 18.78
CA LYS A 17 6.88 -7.61 18.19
C LYS A 17 6.35 -8.40 16.99
N ALA A 18 5.31 -9.20 17.21
CA ALA A 18 4.66 -9.96 16.16
C ALA A 18 4.16 -8.96 15.12
N THR A 19 4.81 -8.94 13.97
CA THR A 19 4.37 -8.21 12.79
C THR A 19 3.17 -8.95 12.22
N GLN A 20 2.00 -8.81 12.85
CA GLN A 20 0.78 -9.38 12.33
C GLN A 20 0.44 -8.69 11.01
N LYS A 21 0.61 -9.45 9.91
CA LYS A 21 0.13 -9.10 8.58
C LYS A 21 -1.38 -8.88 8.67
N GLU A 22 -1.87 -7.73 8.22
CA GLU A 22 -3.32 -7.49 8.17
C GLU A 22 -4.01 -8.60 7.36
N PRO A 23 -5.26 -8.98 7.73
CA PRO A 23 -6.00 -10.00 7.01
C PRO A 23 -6.19 -9.61 5.54
N GLN A 24 -6.29 -10.62 4.67
CA GLN A 24 -6.62 -10.36 3.28
C GLN A 24 -8.00 -9.72 3.16
N SER A 25 -8.10 -8.68 2.34
CA SER A 25 -9.34 -7.96 2.05
C SER A 25 -9.42 -7.61 0.57
N THR A 26 -10.62 -7.23 0.13
CA THR A 26 -10.86 -6.67 -1.20
C THR A 26 -11.33 -5.25 -1.05
N ILE A 27 -10.68 -4.31 -1.74
CA ILE A 27 -11.06 -2.90 -1.73
C ILE A 27 -11.30 -2.42 -3.16
N VAL A 28 -12.13 -1.39 -3.29
CA VAL A 28 -12.31 -0.66 -4.54
C VAL A 28 -11.59 0.67 -4.41
N VAL A 29 -10.84 1.05 -5.44
CA VAL A 29 -10.02 2.26 -5.45
C VAL A 29 -10.23 3.02 -6.76
N SER A 30 -10.08 4.35 -6.70
CA SER A 30 -10.08 5.22 -7.87
C SER A 30 -8.72 5.92 -8.02
N TYR A 31 -8.26 6.07 -9.25
CA TYR A 31 -7.07 6.85 -9.56
C TYR A 31 -7.37 8.35 -9.42
N SER A 32 -6.47 9.11 -8.78
CA SER A 32 -6.73 10.51 -8.39
C SER A 32 -5.85 11.55 -9.10
N ALA A 33 -4.87 11.12 -9.91
CA ALA A 33 -4.00 12.01 -10.69
C ALA A 33 -3.40 13.19 -9.89
N ILE A 34 -2.89 12.90 -8.70
CA ILE A 34 -2.21 13.88 -7.83
C ILE A 34 -0.90 14.31 -8.48
N GLY A 35 -0.60 15.62 -8.48
CA GLY A 35 0.54 16.19 -9.20
C GLY A 35 1.94 15.76 -8.69
N CYS A 36 2.05 15.22 -7.47
CA CYS A 36 3.29 14.63 -6.94
C CYS A 36 3.30 13.11 -7.09
N THR A 37 4.47 12.47 -6.91
CA THR A 37 4.60 10.99 -6.86
C THR A 37 4.06 10.34 -5.59
N CYS A 38 3.20 11.05 -4.89
CA CYS A 38 2.52 10.61 -3.69
C CYS A 38 1.52 9.48 -3.99
N ALA A 39 0.91 8.94 -2.94
CA ALA A 39 -0.16 7.95 -3.04
C ALA A 39 -1.29 8.41 -3.97
N GLN A 40 -1.45 7.74 -5.13
CA GLN A 40 -2.37 8.12 -6.20
C GLN A 40 -3.77 7.50 -6.09
N TRP A 41 -3.92 6.47 -5.26
CA TRP A 41 -5.12 5.65 -5.21
C TRP A 41 -6.00 6.05 -4.04
N MET A 42 -7.20 6.51 -4.32
CA MET A 42 -8.20 6.81 -3.30
C MET A 42 -9.01 5.56 -3.00
N ILE A 43 -9.18 5.21 -1.73
CA ILE A 43 -10.12 4.14 -1.34
C ILE A 43 -11.55 4.65 -1.52
N ASN A 44 -12.34 3.92 -2.31
CA ASN A 44 -13.77 4.18 -2.47
C ASN A 44 -14.52 3.63 -1.23
N THR A 45 -14.59 4.44 -0.19
CA THR A 45 -15.52 4.21 0.93
C THR A 45 -16.90 4.82 0.59
N LYS A 46 -17.91 4.51 1.41
CA LYS A 46 -19.31 5.00 1.25
C LYS A 46 -19.36 6.52 0.95
N PRO A 47 -20.41 7.03 0.26
CA PRO A 47 -20.41 8.40 -0.23
C PRO A 47 -20.27 9.43 0.89
N ALA A 48 -19.47 10.48 0.61
CA ALA A 48 -19.21 11.69 1.42
C ALA A 48 -18.22 11.58 2.60
N VAL A 49 -17.01 11.06 2.36
CA VAL A 49 -15.90 11.28 3.32
C VAL A 49 -15.26 12.65 3.05
N LYS A 50 -15.27 13.53 4.07
CA LYS A 50 -14.66 14.87 4.04
C LYS A 50 -13.17 14.84 3.68
N TYR A 51 -12.47 13.75 4.00
CA TYR A 51 -11.06 13.55 3.73
C TYR A 51 -10.85 12.17 3.09
N PRO A 52 -10.70 12.09 1.77
CA PRO A 52 -10.43 10.83 1.10
C PRO A 52 -9.08 10.25 1.58
N GLU A 53 -9.05 8.94 1.79
CA GLU A 53 -7.81 8.24 2.14
C GLU A 53 -7.07 7.83 0.87
N TYR A 54 -5.88 8.41 0.67
CA TYR A 54 -4.97 8.07 -0.40
C TYR A 54 -3.93 7.03 0.04
N ILE A 55 -3.75 6.01 -0.78
CA ILE A 55 -2.84 4.89 -0.54
C ILE A 55 -1.95 4.60 -1.74
N TYR A 56 -0.86 3.88 -1.50
CA TYR A 56 -0.10 3.23 -2.57
C TYR A 56 -0.65 1.84 -2.83
N LEU A 57 -0.58 1.42 -4.10
CA LEU A 57 -0.76 0.02 -4.49
C LEU A 57 0.60 -0.58 -4.84
N GLU A 58 0.87 -1.78 -4.32
CA GLU A 58 2.10 -2.52 -4.62
C GLU A 58 1.75 -3.93 -5.08
N LYS A 59 2.21 -4.36 -6.26
CA LYS A 59 2.00 -5.74 -6.71
C LYS A 59 2.79 -6.71 -5.84
N GLU A 60 2.19 -7.84 -5.48
CA GLU A 60 2.88 -8.87 -4.72
C GLU A 60 3.95 -9.61 -5.53
N LYS A 61 3.72 -9.76 -6.84
CA LYS A 61 4.55 -10.54 -7.77
C LYS A 61 4.63 -9.85 -9.14
N ALA A 62 5.69 -10.12 -9.89
CA ALA A 62 5.94 -9.50 -11.19
C ALA A 62 4.89 -9.85 -12.26
N SER A 63 4.24 -11.01 -12.17
CA SER A 63 3.21 -11.47 -13.10
C SER A 63 1.88 -10.70 -13.01
N ILE A 64 1.68 -9.90 -11.97
CA ILE A 64 0.49 -9.07 -11.82
C ILE A 64 0.76 -7.73 -12.53
N PRO A 65 -0.17 -7.23 -13.37
CA PRO A 65 -0.04 -5.90 -13.96
C PRO A 65 0.17 -4.83 -12.87
N ASP A 66 1.02 -3.85 -13.15
CA ASP A 66 1.18 -2.73 -12.24
C ASP A 66 -0.01 -1.78 -12.37
N ALA A 67 -0.73 -1.57 -11.27
CA ALA A 67 -1.88 -0.68 -11.22
C ALA A 67 -1.58 0.73 -11.73
N ASP A 68 -0.40 1.30 -11.41
CA ASP A 68 -0.05 2.68 -11.82
C ASP A 68 0.17 2.80 -13.34
N ASP A 69 0.52 1.70 -14.02
CA ASP A 69 0.67 1.65 -15.47
C ASP A 69 -0.68 1.46 -16.19
N LEU A 70 -1.78 1.28 -15.46
CA LEU A 70 -3.11 1.13 -16.05
C LEU A 70 -3.76 2.47 -16.41
N TRP A 71 -3.29 3.59 -15.88
CA TRP A 71 -3.76 4.92 -16.29
C TRP A 71 -3.03 5.35 -17.56
N ASP A 72 -3.80 5.79 -18.56
CA ASP A 72 -3.28 6.20 -19.87
C ASP A 72 -2.75 7.64 -19.88
N GLY A 73 -2.87 8.37 -18.78
CA GLY A 73 -2.46 9.78 -18.68
C GLY A 73 -3.55 10.76 -19.11
N GLU A 74 -4.68 10.28 -19.64
CA GLU A 74 -5.67 11.12 -20.31
C GLU A 74 -7.06 10.95 -19.69
N ASN A 75 -7.49 9.72 -19.46
CA ASN A 75 -8.90 9.41 -19.27
C ASN A 75 -9.21 8.97 -17.84
N LEU A 76 -10.12 9.72 -17.21
CA LEU A 76 -10.71 9.39 -15.92
C LEU A 76 -12.22 9.15 -16.06
N PRO A 77 -12.84 8.35 -15.18
CA PRO A 77 -12.23 7.68 -14.02
C PRO A 77 -11.56 6.35 -14.37
N LEU A 78 -10.47 6.03 -13.67
CA LEU A 78 -9.95 4.66 -13.59
C LEU A 78 -10.30 4.09 -12.21
N GLN A 79 -11.07 3.00 -12.19
CA GLN A 79 -11.46 2.31 -10.96
C GLN A 79 -11.02 0.85 -10.99
N LEU A 80 -10.43 0.40 -9.88
CA LEU A 80 -9.94 -0.98 -9.72
C LEU A 80 -10.61 -1.63 -8.50
N ARG A 81 -10.86 -2.93 -8.62
CA ARG A 81 -11.07 -3.83 -7.48
C ARG A 81 -9.80 -4.60 -7.25
N VAL A 82 -9.20 -4.47 -6.07
CA VAL A 82 -7.93 -5.13 -5.72
C VAL A 82 -8.11 -6.03 -4.51
N ARG A 83 -7.51 -7.23 -4.55
CA ARG A 83 -7.50 -8.19 -3.44
C ARG A 83 -6.09 -8.32 -2.90
N GLY A 84 -5.91 -8.15 -1.60
CA GLY A 84 -4.59 -8.03 -0.99
C GLY A 84 -4.67 -7.78 0.50
N TYR A 85 -3.66 -7.11 1.05
CA TYR A 85 -3.57 -6.74 2.46
C TYR A 85 -2.81 -5.43 2.60
N PHE A 86 -3.07 -4.67 3.66
CA PHE A 86 -2.21 -3.54 3.98
C PHE A 86 -0.92 -4.01 4.65
N LYS A 87 0.20 -3.40 4.29
CA LYS A 87 1.43 -3.53 5.06
C LYS A 87 1.24 -2.90 6.45
N PRO A 88 1.86 -3.46 7.50
CA PRO A 88 1.68 -2.98 8.87
C PRO A 88 2.21 -1.56 9.11
N LEU A 89 3.15 -1.10 8.28
CA LEU A 89 3.76 0.23 8.38
C LEU A 89 3.45 1.05 7.13
N LYS A 90 3.25 2.35 7.35
CA LYS A 90 3.26 3.34 6.27
C LYS A 90 4.66 3.41 5.65
N GLY A 91 4.72 3.73 4.37
CA GLY A 91 5.97 3.85 3.65
C GLY A 91 5.77 4.32 2.22
N VAL A 92 6.83 4.18 1.44
CA VAL A 92 6.85 4.48 0.00
C VAL A 92 7.30 3.21 -0.73
N PRO A 93 6.54 2.68 -1.71
CA PRO A 93 7.00 1.53 -2.49
C PRO A 93 8.28 1.86 -3.26
N ALA A 94 9.18 0.88 -3.41
CA ALA A 94 10.53 1.10 -3.94
C ALA A 94 10.56 1.73 -5.35
N LYS A 95 9.54 1.48 -6.18
CA LYS A 95 9.48 2.09 -7.52
C LYS A 95 9.41 3.63 -7.48
N PHE A 96 8.77 4.19 -6.45
CA PHE A 96 8.60 5.64 -6.27
C PHE A 96 9.87 6.34 -5.77
N THR A 97 10.93 5.58 -5.42
CA THR A 97 12.23 6.14 -5.03
C THR A 97 13.24 6.19 -6.18
N SER A 98 12.84 5.80 -7.40
CA SER A 98 13.69 5.94 -8.59
C SER A 98 13.72 7.37 -9.12
N ALA A 99 14.79 7.74 -9.84
CA ALA A 99 14.99 9.09 -10.36
C ALA A 99 13.77 9.61 -11.15
N ARG A 100 13.19 8.77 -12.02
CA ARG A 100 11.96 9.06 -12.79
C ARG A 100 10.80 9.59 -11.94
N TYR A 101 10.64 9.06 -10.74
CA TYR A 101 9.57 9.48 -9.84
C TYR A 101 10.00 10.70 -9.02
N LEU A 102 11.24 10.76 -8.54
CA LEU A 102 11.72 11.90 -7.75
C LEU A 102 11.70 13.23 -8.52
N GLU A 103 11.83 13.21 -9.85
CA GLU A 103 11.68 14.39 -10.72
C GLU A 103 10.28 15.04 -10.62
N ARG A 104 9.24 14.25 -10.34
CA ARG A 104 7.85 14.72 -10.21
C ARG A 104 7.49 15.09 -8.76
N GLY A 105 8.49 15.19 -7.88
CA GLY A 105 8.33 15.51 -6.47
C GLY A 105 8.67 14.34 -5.55
N ARG A 106 8.97 14.66 -4.28
CA ARG A 106 9.30 13.66 -3.26
C ARG A 106 8.02 12.99 -2.75
N PRO A 107 7.92 11.64 -2.78
CA PRO A 107 6.75 10.93 -2.28
C PRO A 107 6.69 10.97 -0.76
N ASN A 108 5.49 11.21 -0.21
CA ASN A 108 5.26 11.13 1.23
C ASN A 108 4.86 9.69 1.65
N PRO A 109 5.28 9.21 2.83
CA PRO A 109 4.83 7.91 3.34
C PRO A 109 3.30 7.84 3.50
N ALA A 110 2.71 6.77 2.98
CA ALA A 110 1.28 6.48 3.12
C ALA A 110 1.06 4.98 3.37
N ARG A 111 -0.19 4.57 3.58
CA ARG A 111 -0.50 3.13 3.66
C ARG A 111 -0.23 2.47 2.31
N ILE A 112 0.28 1.25 2.34
CA ILE A 112 0.58 0.46 1.15
C ILE A 112 -0.34 -0.76 1.16
N PHE A 113 -1.22 -0.85 0.17
CA PHE A 113 -2.01 -2.05 -0.06
C PHE A 113 -1.25 -2.95 -1.06
N ARG A 114 -0.73 -4.06 -0.55
CA ARG A 114 -0.03 -5.05 -1.36
C ARG A 114 -1.04 -6.02 -1.96
N TYR A 115 -1.26 -5.94 -3.26
CA TYR A 115 -2.29 -6.70 -3.96
C TYR A 115 -1.75 -7.96 -4.64
N THR A 116 -2.58 -8.99 -4.58
CA THR A 116 -2.37 -10.32 -5.17
C THR A 116 -3.16 -10.50 -6.47
N SER A 117 -4.21 -9.70 -6.66
CA SER A 117 -4.96 -9.62 -7.90
C SER A 117 -5.60 -8.25 -8.05
N LEU A 118 -5.86 -7.83 -9.29
CA LEU A 118 -6.62 -6.65 -9.62
C LEU A 118 -7.62 -6.93 -10.74
N THR A 119 -8.71 -6.18 -10.76
CA THR A 119 -9.69 -6.15 -11.84
C THR A 119 -10.02 -4.70 -12.15
N VAL A 120 -9.99 -4.31 -13.43
CA VAL A 120 -10.46 -3.00 -13.85
C VAL A 120 -11.99 -3.00 -13.83
N LEU A 121 -12.59 -2.10 -13.06
CA LEU A 121 -14.04 -1.94 -12.98
C LEU A 121 -14.56 -0.87 -13.94
N LYS A 122 -13.80 0.21 -14.10
CA LYS A 122 -14.19 1.35 -14.93
C LYS A 122 -12.97 2.00 -15.56
N ARG A 123 -13.11 2.44 -16.81
CA ARG A 123 -12.19 3.34 -17.52
C ARG A 123 -12.99 4.54 -18.05
N GLY A 124 -12.36 5.70 -18.08
CA GLY A 124 -12.91 6.88 -18.75
C GLY A 124 -13.09 6.63 -20.25
N PRO A 125 -13.99 7.36 -20.92
CA PRO A 125 -14.09 7.32 -22.36
C PRO A 125 -12.77 7.77 -22.98
N ARG A 126 -12.28 7.06 -24.00
CA ARG A 126 -11.12 7.54 -24.78
C ARG A 126 -11.60 8.62 -25.73
N THR A 127 -11.13 9.85 -25.55
CA THR A 127 -11.27 10.88 -26.58
C THR A 127 -10.22 10.60 -27.67
N ARG A 128 -10.69 10.18 -28.86
CA ARG A 128 -9.85 10.12 -30.06
C ARG A 128 -9.80 11.46 -30.75
#